data_AF-A0AAP6IMH1-F1
#
_entry.id   AF-A0AAP6IMH1-F1
#
_cell.length_a   1.000
_cell.length_b   1.000
_cell.length_c   1.000
_cell.angle_alpha   90.00
_cell.angle_beta   90.00
_cell.angle_gamma   90.00
#
_symmetry.space_group_name_H-M   'P 1'
#
loop_
_entity.id
_entity.type
_entity.pdbx_description
1 polymer ?
#
loop_
_entity_poly.entity_id
_entity_poly.type
_entity_poly.pdbx_seq_one_letter_code
_entity_poly.pdbx_strand_id
1 'polypeptide(L)'
;MFAAFLTDLHEILRTDNDGLEKEKQLMNYSSNLMNRVIQSWVNWQEPQLIQSYQVKGYTVGKAVERSVQFLFGVLTYTRKSVERNGHIIYPIDNLLGLERYDRYSLRTKYALAELSMVTSYRKASELIEVVGNVQASKDTVMKVVHEYETKYKEHEAYLEEYGTEGKCKVDYLYIEGDGVFVGGKDGTNKELAHFIVHEGIETNGQRKMAKNLKQFVGLGHQKTLNHVENYLYRTYDLKNTVIVTNSDGGKGYSQKTFKSLLPVVKGHEHFLDRYHISLKLEQRVFVPELISVFQNAINNYSTRDLQCALDTLESHVETKEQETHVKKLRAYLRRNWKIIKPYHLRELSGEKQGIGIMESLHRILTFRMKRNSKYWGKGLEAMAWLLTTKRNGTLKEIFLEKWKEAFALDDRLVAELGKCPNHFFEDERQKVDNIKNYAINYHKPSKQTKERLDWYKGNEN
;
A
#
# COMPACT_ATOMS: atom_id res chain seq x y z
N MET A 1 -12.68 -24.90 38.61
CA MET A 1 -12.72 -24.52 37.18
C MET A 1 -12.79 -25.76 36.28
N PHE A 2 -11.85 -26.72 36.40
CA PHE A 2 -11.80 -27.91 35.53
C PHE A 2 -12.99 -28.86 35.70
N ALA A 3 -13.47 -29.11 36.92
CA ALA A 3 -14.63 -29.98 37.16
C ALA A 3 -15.92 -29.43 36.53
N ALA A 4 -16.22 -28.14 36.76
CA ALA A 4 -17.34 -27.45 36.09
C ALA A 4 -17.19 -27.48 34.56
N PHE A 5 -15.96 -27.43 34.07
CA PHE A 5 -15.71 -27.50 32.63
C PHE A 5 -16.12 -28.83 32.00
N LEU A 6 -15.80 -29.94 32.67
CA LEU A 6 -16.20 -31.27 32.22
C LEU A 6 -17.71 -31.47 32.27
N THR A 7 -18.40 -30.89 33.25
CA THR A 7 -19.86 -30.94 33.36
C THR A 7 -20.54 -30.24 32.18
N ASP A 8 -20.19 -28.98 31.90
CA ASP A 8 -20.78 -28.22 30.78
C ASP A 8 -20.50 -28.92 29.43
N LEU A 9 -19.29 -29.47 29.24
CA LEU A 9 -18.93 -30.22 28.05
C LEU A 9 -19.80 -31.48 27.90
N HIS A 10 -20.03 -32.20 29.00
CA HIS A 10 -20.88 -33.38 29.01
C HIS A 10 -22.33 -33.04 28.66
N GLU A 11 -22.84 -31.91 29.16
CA GLU A 11 -24.19 -31.42 28.83
C GLU A 11 -24.33 -31.08 27.35
N ILE A 12 -23.39 -30.33 26.76
CA ILE A 12 -23.39 -29.99 25.33
C ILE A 12 -23.48 -31.26 24.47
N LEU A 13 -22.67 -32.27 24.79
CA LEU A 13 -22.62 -33.51 24.01
C LEU A 13 -23.88 -34.38 24.15
N ARG A 14 -24.58 -34.30 25.30
CA ARG A 14 -25.83 -35.03 25.57
C ARG A 14 -27.09 -34.39 25.00
N THR A 15 -27.03 -33.15 24.53
CA THR A 15 -28.20 -32.50 23.90
C THR A 15 -28.70 -33.31 22.69
N ASP A 16 -29.99 -33.23 22.37
CA ASP A 16 -30.57 -33.83 21.16
C ASP A 16 -30.34 -32.96 19.90
N ASN A 17 -29.48 -31.95 19.99
CA ASN A 17 -29.12 -31.07 18.88
C ASN A 17 -28.41 -31.85 17.76
N ASP A 18 -28.56 -31.37 16.53
CA ASP A 18 -27.82 -31.92 15.40
C ASP A 18 -26.30 -31.64 15.52
N GLY A 19 -25.50 -32.36 14.74
CA GLY A 19 -24.04 -32.28 14.81
C GLY A 19 -23.48 -30.88 14.59
N LEU A 20 -24.08 -30.07 13.72
CA LEU A 20 -23.60 -28.71 13.42
C LEU A 20 -23.86 -27.77 14.61
N GLU A 21 -25.03 -27.86 15.22
CA GLU A 21 -25.34 -27.04 16.40
C GLU A 21 -24.49 -27.46 17.61
N LYS A 22 -24.22 -28.76 17.78
CA LYS A 22 -23.27 -29.26 18.80
C LYS A 22 -21.86 -28.70 18.59
N GLU A 23 -21.32 -28.76 17.37
CA GLU A 23 -20.00 -28.20 17.07
C GLU A 23 -19.94 -26.69 17.32
N LYS A 24 -20.99 -25.95 16.97
CA LYS A 24 -21.09 -24.52 17.26
C LYS A 24 -21.11 -24.23 18.77
N GLN A 25 -21.81 -25.03 19.56
CA GLN A 25 -21.81 -24.93 21.02
C GLN A 25 -20.42 -25.22 21.59
N LEU A 26 -19.73 -26.25 21.10
CA LEU A 26 -18.35 -26.57 21.48
C LEU A 26 -17.39 -25.42 21.15
N MET A 27 -17.54 -24.79 19.98
CA MET A 27 -16.72 -23.63 19.59
C MET A 27 -16.95 -22.45 20.54
N ASN A 28 -18.20 -22.09 20.83
CA ASN A 28 -18.52 -21.05 21.82
C ASN A 28 -17.98 -21.38 23.20
N TYR A 29 -18.06 -22.64 23.60
CA TYR A 29 -17.56 -23.11 24.88
C TYR A 29 -16.04 -22.99 24.98
N SER A 30 -15.32 -23.29 23.89
CA SER A 30 -13.87 -23.12 23.79
C SER A 30 -13.44 -21.66 23.95
N SER A 31 -14.17 -20.72 23.33
CA SER A 31 -13.97 -19.28 23.49
C SER A 31 -14.15 -18.86 24.95
N ASN A 32 -15.21 -19.34 25.62
CA ASN A 32 -15.48 -19.05 27.01
C ASN A 32 -14.41 -19.58 27.96
N LEU A 33 -13.89 -20.79 27.71
CA LEU A 33 -12.77 -21.34 28.45
C LEU A 33 -11.53 -20.44 28.32
N MET A 34 -11.18 -20.06 27.09
CA MET A 34 -10.03 -19.18 26.83
C MET A 34 -10.16 -17.86 27.57
N ASN A 35 -11.37 -17.27 27.55
CA ASN A 35 -11.65 -16.05 28.30
C ASN A 35 -11.43 -16.21 29.81
N ARG A 36 -11.90 -17.31 30.42
CA ARG A 36 -11.70 -17.58 31.86
C ARG A 36 -10.23 -17.74 32.22
N VAL A 37 -9.46 -18.42 31.36
CA VAL A 37 -8.01 -18.60 31.54
C VAL A 37 -7.30 -17.25 31.49
N ILE A 38 -7.56 -16.45 30.46
CA ILE A 38 -6.92 -15.13 30.31
C ILE A 38 -7.35 -14.17 31.43
N GLN A 39 -8.63 -14.17 31.83
CA GLN A 39 -9.11 -13.39 32.97
C GLN A 39 -8.39 -13.76 34.27
N SER A 40 -8.17 -15.06 34.51
CA SER A 40 -7.42 -15.53 35.69
C SER A 40 -5.98 -15.02 35.66
N TRP A 41 -5.35 -15.04 34.49
CA TRP A 41 -4.02 -14.46 34.29
C TRP A 41 -4.02 -12.93 34.50
N VAL A 42 -5.02 -12.20 33.99
CA VAL A 42 -5.17 -10.75 34.20
C VAL A 42 -5.29 -10.44 35.70
N ASN A 43 -6.14 -11.17 36.42
CA ASN A 43 -6.33 -10.97 37.86
C ASN A 43 -5.06 -11.26 38.67
N TRP A 44 -4.23 -12.20 38.21
CA TRP A 44 -2.93 -12.49 38.80
C TRP A 44 -1.87 -11.43 38.46
N GLN A 45 -1.88 -10.89 37.24
CA GLN A 45 -0.87 -9.97 36.73
C GLN A 45 -1.13 -8.51 37.13
N GLU A 46 -2.40 -8.08 37.20
CA GLU A 46 -2.77 -6.69 37.46
C GLU A 46 -2.19 -6.14 38.77
N PRO A 47 -2.27 -6.83 39.93
CA PRO A 47 -1.72 -6.30 41.18
C PRO A 47 -0.21 -6.04 41.11
N GLN A 48 0.53 -6.92 40.41
CA GLN A 48 1.98 -6.79 40.23
C GLN A 48 2.32 -5.57 39.36
N LEU A 49 1.57 -5.37 38.27
CA LEU A 49 1.71 -4.17 37.43
C LEU A 49 1.41 -2.90 38.24
N ILE A 50 0.28 -2.85 38.95
CA ILE A 50 -0.12 -1.69 39.75
C ILE A 50 0.95 -1.34 40.79
N GLN A 51 1.48 -2.33 41.52
CA GLN A 51 2.57 -2.11 42.48
C GLN A 51 3.81 -1.49 41.83
N SER A 52 4.20 -1.95 40.64
CA SER A 52 5.34 -1.40 39.89
C SER A 52 5.17 0.07 39.50
N TYR A 53 3.93 0.53 39.30
CA TYR A 53 3.61 1.94 39.03
C TYR A 53 3.51 2.75 40.31
N GLN A 54 2.97 2.17 41.40
CA GLN A 54 2.90 2.85 42.70
C GLN A 54 4.29 3.20 43.25
N VAL A 55 5.26 2.30 43.12
CA VAL A 55 6.67 2.57 43.49
C VAL A 55 7.25 3.75 42.69
N LYS A 56 6.73 4.00 41.48
CA LYS A 56 7.09 5.15 40.62
C LYS A 56 6.26 6.41 40.92
N GLY A 57 5.51 6.44 42.02
CA GLY A 57 4.73 7.60 42.47
C GLY A 57 3.41 7.81 41.72
N TYR A 58 2.86 6.79 41.06
CA TYR A 58 1.52 6.86 40.47
C TYR A 58 0.44 6.58 41.53
N THR A 59 -0.68 7.30 41.43
CA THR A 59 -1.90 7.02 42.22
C THR A 59 -2.78 6.00 41.49
N VAL A 60 -3.51 5.18 42.24
CA VAL A 60 -4.37 4.12 41.67
C VAL A 60 -5.81 4.62 41.60
N GLY A 61 -6.41 4.49 40.42
CA GLY A 61 -7.81 4.84 40.18
C GLY A 61 -8.77 3.68 40.42
N LYS A 62 -10.01 3.87 39.95
CA LYS A 62 -11.08 2.88 40.09
C LYS A 62 -10.92 1.72 39.12
N ALA A 63 -11.41 0.55 39.53
CA ALA A 63 -11.56 -0.61 38.67
C ALA A 63 -12.72 -0.40 37.69
N VAL A 64 -12.51 -0.74 36.43
CA VAL A 64 -13.49 -0.61 35.35
C VAL A 64 -13.44 -1.87 34.49
N GLU A 65 -14.60 -2.36 34.05
CA GLU A 65 -14.68 -3.48 33.12
C GLU A 65 -14.43 -3.03 31.67
N ARG A 66 -13.76 -3.88 30.89
CA ARG A 66 -13.55 -3.68 29.45
C ARG A 66 -13.76 -4.99 28.71
N SER A 67 -14.45 -4.92 27.57
CA SER A 67 -14.60 -6.02 26.62
C SER A 67 -13.92 -5.71 25.30
N VAL A 68 -13.16 -6.67 24.77
CA VAL A 68 -12.46 -6.55 23.49
C VAL A 68 -12.65 -7.82 22.65
N GLN A 69 -12.92 -7.64 21.37
CA GLN A 69 -13.09 -8.71 20.39
C GLN A 69 -11.73 -9.24 19.91
N PHE A 70 -11.36 -10.45 20.35
CA PHE A 70 -10.22 -11.23 19.85
C PHE A 70 -10.71 -12.30 18.85
N LEU A 71 -9.80 -12.85 18.05
CA LEU A 71 -10.14 -13.96 17.14
C LEU A 71 -10.57 -15.26 17.84
N PHE A 72 -10.28 -15.38 19.15
CA PHE A 72 -10.74 -16.49 19.97
C PHE A 72 -12.06 -16.19 20.69
N GLY A 73 -12.63 -14.99 20.52
CA GLY A 73 -13.86 -14.54 21.19
C GLY A 73 -13.69 -13.23 21.97
N VAL A 74 -14.76 -12.85 22.68
CA VAL A 74 -14.81 -11.58 23.44
C VAL A 74 -14.13 -11.74 24.80
N LEU A 75 -12.98 -11.10 24.99
CA LEU A 75 -12.33 -11.04 26.29
C LEU A 75 -12.90 -9.86 27.09
N THR A 76 -13.65 -10.18 28.15
CA THR A 76 -14.07 -9.20 29.18
C THR A 76 -13.15 -9.30 30.38
N TYR A 77 -12.61 -8.20 30.89
CA TYR A 77 -11.75 -8.19 32.07
C TYR A 77 -11.87 -6.88 32.84
N THR A 78 -11.51 -6.91 34.12
CA THR A 78 -11.42 -5.71 34.96
C THR A 78 -10.01 -5.13 34.86
N ARG A 79 -9.94 -3.81 34.79
CA ARG A 79 -8.70 -3.04 34.74
C ARG A 79 -8.76 -1.84 35.66
N LYS A 80 -7.64 -1.48 36.29
CA LYS A 80 -7.47 -0.25 37.08
C LYS A 80 -6.59 0.73 36.34
N SER A 81 -6.94 2.01 36.44
CA SER A 81 -6.08 3.08 35.95
C SER A 81 -5.01 3.43 36.98
N VAL A 82 -3.88 3.91 36.49
CA VAL A 82 -2.86 4.60 37.30
C VAL A 82 -2.67 6.01 36.74
N GLU A 83 -2.45 6.98 37.62
CA GLU A 83 -2.34 8.39 37.24
C GLU A 83 -1.09 9.03 37.84
N ARG A 84 -0.40 9.84 37.04
CA ARG A 84 0.65 10.75 37.50
C ARG A 84 0.67 11.99 36.62
N ASN A 85 0.69 13.17 37.24
CA ASN A 85 0.73 14.46 36.54
C ASN A 85 -0.39 14.63 35.49
N GLY A 86 -1.60 14.16 35.79
CA GLY A 86 -2.74 14.18 34.88
C GLY A 86 -2.70 13.15 33.74
N HIS A 87 -1.67 12.29 33.70
CA HIS A 87 -1.55 11.24 32.68
C HIS A 87 -2.10 9.91 33.19
N ILE A 88 -3.22 9.48 32.62
CA ILE A 88 -3.94 8.26 33.01
C ILE A 88 -3.55 7.11 32.09
N ILE A 89 -3.10 5.99 32.70
CA ILE A 89 -2.65 4.78 32.01
C ILE A 89 -3.45 3.58 32.53
N TYR A 90 -3.75 2.61 31.67
CA TYR A 90 -4.24 1.29 32.08
C TYR A 90 -3.11 0.27 31.85
N PRO A 91 -2.37 -0.15 32.89
CA PRO A 91 -1.17 -0.97 32.72
C PRO A 91 -1.42 -2.31 32.01
N ILE A 92 -2.51 -2.99 32.36
CA ILE A 92 -2.85 -4.28 31.76
C ILE A 92 -3.20 -4.15 30.26
N ASP A 93 -3.87 -3.07 29.87
CA ASP A 93 -4.19 -2.80 28.46
C ASP A 93 -2.92 -2.58 27.63
N ASN A 94 -1.96 -1.82 28.18
CA ASN A 94 -0.66 -1.63 27.53
C ASN A 94 0.09 -2.95 27.37
N LEU A 95 0.06 -3.82 28.40
CA LEU A 95 0.67 -5.15 28.32
C LEU A 95 0.00 -6.04 27.26
N LEU A 96 -1.32 -5.91 27.10
CA LEU A 96 -2.09 -6.61 26.07
C LEU A 96 -2.00 -5.96 24.68
N GLY A 97 -1.30 -4.82 24.55
CA GLY A 97 -1.20 -4.06 23.29
C GLY A 97 -2.54 -3.48 22.83
N LEU A 98 -3.41 -3.06 23.75
CA LEU A 98 -4.73 -2.54 23.47
C LEU A 98 -4.76 -1.02 23.56
N GLU A 99 -5.07 -0.35 22.45
CA GLU A 99 -5.16 1.10 22.42
C GLU A 99 -6.40 1.63 23.18
N ARG A 100 -6.40 2.93 23.46
CA ARG A 100 -7.51 3.59 24.15
C ARG A 100 -8.79 3.50 23.30
N TYR A 101 -9.90 3.12 23.92
CA TYR A 101 -11.23 2.98 23.29
C TYR A 101 -11.40 1.87 22.25
N ASP A 102 -10.33 1.13 21.92
CA ASP A 102 -10.40 0.04 20.97
C ASP A 102 -11.31 -1.10 21.43
N ARG A 103 -12.23 -1.50 20.55
CA ARG A 103 -13.13 -2.63 20.78
C ARG A 103 -12.64 -3.94 20.16
N TYR A 104 -11.56 -3.88 19.39
CA TYR A 104 -11.03 -4.99 18.61
C TYR A 104 -9.53 -5.10 18.84
N SER A 105 -9.05 -6.33 19.04
CA SER A 105 -7.61 -6.58 19.16
C SER A 105 -6.89 -6.26 17.84
N LEU A 106 -5.58 -6.01 17.91
CA LEU A 106 -4.74 -5.72 16.74
C LEU A 106 -4.85 -6.81 15.66
N ARG A 107 -4.81 -8.09 16.06
CA ARG A 107 -4.95 -9.22 15.11
C ARG A 107 -6.35 -9.29 14.52
N THR A 108 -7.40 -8.98 15.30
CA THR A 108 -8.77 -8.92 14.80
C THR A 108 -8.92 -7.81 13.75
N LYS A 109 -8.42 -6.60 14.02
CA LYS A 109 -8.40 -5.51 13.03
C LYS A 109 -7.63 -5.92 11.78
N TYR A 110 -6.45 -6.54 11.93
CA TYR A 110 -5.68 -7.01 10.77
C TYR A 110 -6.45 -8.05 9.94
N ALA A 111 -7.10 -9.03 10.58
CA ALA A 111 -7.94 -10.01 9.89
C ALA A 111 -9.12 -9.37 9.14
N LEU A 112 -9.78 -8.37 9.74
CA LEU A 112 -10.81 -7.58 9.07
C LEU A 112 -10.29 -6.86 7.83
N ALA A 113 -9.09 -6.26 7.91
CA ALA A 113 -8.42 -5.66 6.76
C ALA A 113 -8.12 -6.71 5.67
N GLU A 114 -7.63 -7.90 6.06
CA GLU A 114 -7.36 -9.00 5.13
C GLU A 114 -8.61 -9.49 4.39
N LEU A 115 -9.70 -9.72 5.11
CA LEU A 115 -10.98 -10.11 4.52
C LEU A 115 -11.52 -9.00 3.61
N SER A 116 -11.38 -7.74 4.01
CA SER A 116 -11.85 -6.60 3.22
C SER A 116 -11.21 -6.51 1.84
N MET A 117 -10.01 -7.06 1.64
CA MET A 117 -9.30 -7.09 0.35
C MET A 117 -9.81 -8.14 -0.62
N VAL A 118 -10.53 -9.16 -0.16
CA VAL A 118 -11.00 -10.27 -1.02
C VAL A 118 -12.51 -10.30 -1.19
N THR A 119 -13.26 -9.61 -0.32
CA THR A 119 -14.73 -9.63 -0.36
C THR A 119 -15.35 -8.28 0.04
N SER A 120 -16.68 -8.18 0.00
CA SER A 120 -17.40 -6.97 0.44
C SER A 120 -17.36 -6.82 1.96
N TYR A 121 -17.53 -5.60 2.49
CA TYR A 121 -17.50 -5.38 3.94
C TYR A 121 -18.58 -6.17 4.70
N ARG A 122 -19.74 -6.40 4.07
CA ARG A 122 -20.80 -7.24 4.64
C ARG A 122 -20.39 -8.71 4.69
N LYS A 123 -19.84 -9.24 3.59
CA LYS A 123 -19.34 -10.62 3.55
C LYS A 123 -18.14 -10.83 4.48
N ALA A 124 -17.27 -9.83 4.64
CA ALA A 124 -16.16 -9.90 5.58
C ALA A 124 -16.64 -9.99 7.04
N SER A 125 -17.70 -9.23 7.36
CA SER A 125 -18.42 -9.28 8.64
C SER A 125 -19.05 -10.66 8.87
N GLU A 126 -19.76 -11.21 7.88
CA GLU A 126 -20.34 -12.57 7.95
C GLU A 126 -19.25 -13.65 8.12
N LEU A 127 -18.15 -13.57 7.37
CA LEU A 127 -17.08 -14.57 7.42
C LEU A 127 -16.33 -14.58 8.76
N ILE A 128 -16.03 -13.42 9.32
CA ILE A 128 -15.30 -13.37 10.60
C ILE A 128 -16.17 -13.80 11.79
N GLU A 129 -17.48 -13.61 11.68
CA GLU A 129 -18.45 -14.12 12.64
C GLU A 129 -18.50 -15.65 12.59
N VAL A 130 -18.63 -16.22 11.40
CA VAL A 130 -18.69 -17.68 11.19
C VAL A 130 -17.38 -18.37 11.57
N VAL A 131 -16.22 -17.82 11.18
CA VAL A 131 -14.92 -18.50 11.34
C VAL A 131 -14.23 -18.15 12.66
N GLY A 132 -14.39 -16.93 13.16
CA GLY A 132 -13.66 -16.42 14.32
C GLY A 132 -14.49 -16.15 15.56
N ASN A 133 -15.81 -16.40 15.52
CA ASN A 133 -16.75 -15.99 16.58
C ASN A 133 -16.62 -14.50 16.96
N VAL A 134 -16.27 -13.66 15.97
CA VAL A 134 -16.05 -12.23 16.17
C VAL A 134 -17.26 -11.45 15.69
N GLN A 135 -17.83 -10.64 16.58
CA GLN A 135 -18.92 -9.74 16.21
C GLN A 135 -18.35 -8.41 15.68
N ALA A 136 -18.30 -8.28 14.36
CA ALA A 136 -17.86 -7.07 13.69
C ALA A 136 -18.86 -6.71 12.59
N SER A 137 -19.44 -5.52 12.65
CA SER A 137 -20.36 -5.03 11.61
C SER A 137 -19.61 -4.62 10.33
N LYS A 138 -20.32 -4.53 9.20
CA LYS A 138 -19.76 -3.96 7.95
C LYS A 138 -19.10 -2.58 8.14
N ASP A 139 -19.62 -1.75 9.05
CA ASP A 139 -19.13 -0.40 9.31
C ASP A 139 -17.87 -0.44 10.16
N THR A 140 -17.71 -1.48 10.99
CA THR A 140 -16.45 -1.77 11.69
C THR A 140 -15.37 -2.14 10.69
N VAL A 141 -15.67 -3.02 9.72
CA VAL A 141 -14.72 -3.34 8.64
C VAL A 141 -14.29 -2.08 7.90
N MET A 142 -15.26 -1.23 7.55
CA MET A 142 -14.97 0.05 6.90
C MET A 142 -14.10 0.98 7.75
N LYS A 143 -14.33 1.06 9.07
CA LYS A 143 -13.51 1.86 10.00
C LYS A 143 -12.06 1.38 10.02
N VAL A 144 -11.83 0.06 10.07
CA VAL A 144 -10.48 -0.52 10.01
C VAL A 144 -9.77 -0.16 8.70
N VAL A 145 -10.48 -0.20 7.57
CA VAL A 145 -9.91 0.24 6.28
C VAL A 145 -9.53 1.72 6.29
N HIS A 146 -10.36 2.59 6.88
CA HIS A 146 -10.04 4.01 7.01
C HIS A 146 -8.93 4.29 8.03
N GLU A 147 -8.83 3.51 9.10
CA GLU A 147 -7.72 3.59 10.05
C GLU A 147 -6.38 3.31 9.32
N TYR A 148 -6.37 2.29 8.45
CA TYR A 148 -5.21 2.01 7.62
C TYR A 148 -4.86 3.15 6.65
N GLU A 149 -5.85 3.88 6.15
CA GLU A 149 -5.63 5.07 5.31
C GLU A 149 -4.78 6.12 6.04
N THR A 150 -5.09 6.39 7.30
CA THR A 150 -4.33 7.32 8.14
C THR A 150 -2.92 6.81 8.36
N LYS A 151 -2.77 5.53 8.75
CA LYS A 151 -1.45 4.90 8.95
C LYS A 151 -0.59 4.97 7.69
N TYR A 152 -1.16 4.70 6.52
CA TYR A 152 -0.43 4.80 5.26
C TYR A 152 0.02 6.23 4.95
N LYS A 153 -0.84 7.24 5.16
CA LYS A 153 -0.47 8.64 4.94
C LYS A 153 0.65 9.10 5.86
N GLU A 154 0.58 8.73 7.14
CA GLU A 154 1.62 9.03 8.12
C GLU A 154 2.94 8.32 7.78
N HIS A 155 2.87 7.08 7.31
CA HIS A 155 4.03 6.35 6.82
C HIS A 155 4.66 7.05 5.62
N GLU A 156 3.88 7.43 4.59
CA GLU A 156 4.41 8.14 3.42
C GLU A 156 5.02 9.50 3.78
N ALA A 157 4.39 10.26 4.69
CA ALA A 157 4.94 11.51 5.21
C ALA A 157 6.28 11.28 5.94
N TYR A 158 6.35 10.25 6.78
CA TYR A 158 7.60 9.85 7.43
C TYR A 158 8.68 9.50 6.40
N LEU A 159 8.33 8.74 5.37
CA LEU A 159 9.28 8.36 4.33
C LEU A 159 9.78 9.57 3.53
N GLU A 160 8.95 10.60 3.35
CA GLU A 160 9.32 11.83 2.65
C GLU A 160 10.23 12.73 3.51
N GLU A 161 9.99 12.79 4.82
CA GLU A 161 10.72 13.63 5.77
C GLU A 161 12.04 13.00 6.24
N TYR A 162 12.04 11.69 6.52
CA TYR A 162 13.19 10.99 7.11
C TYR A 162 13.89 10.04 6.12
N GLY A 163 13.43 10.02 4.87
CA GLY A 163 14.05 9.22 3.81
C GLY A 163 15.45 9.70 3.46
N THR A 164 16.43 8.81 3.53
CA THR A 164 17.80 9.05 3.06
C THR A 164 18.02 8.49 1.66
N GLU A 165 19.00 9.03 0.94
CA GLU A 165 19.41 8.53 -0.38
C GLU A 165 19.76 7.03 -0.33
N GLY A 166 19.24 6.28 -1.30
CA GLY A 166 19.50 4.86 -1.47
C GLY A 166 20.83 4.59 -2.18
N LYS A 167 21.38 3.39 -1.95
CA LYS A 167 22.68 2.99 -2.53
C LYS A 167 22.58 1.78 -3.44
N CYS A 168 21.37 1.28 -3.72
CA CYS A 168 21.19 0.12 -4.60
C CYS A 168 21.60 0.50 -6.02
N LYS A 169 22.55 -0.24 -6.59
CA LYS A 169 23.02 -0.05 -7.97
C LYS A 169 22.48 -1.17 -8.83
N VAL A 170 21.85 -0.80 -9.93
CA VAL A 170 21.30 -1.73 -10.93
C VAL A 170 21.66 -1.24 -12.33
N ASP A 171 21.93 -2.17 -13.24
CA ASP A 171 22.22 -1.80 -14.63
C ASP A 171 20.97 -1.30 -15.36
N TYR A 172 19.83 -1.94 -15.06
CA TYR A 172 18.53 -1.64 -15.63
C TYR A 172 17.47 -1.50 -14.55
N LEU A 173 16.61 -0.49 -14.72
CA LEU A 173 15.41 -0.34 -13.92
C LEU A 173 14.22 -0.08 -14.85
N TYR A 174 13.13 -0.79 -14.61
CA TYR A 174 11.92 -0.74 -15.42
C TYR A 174 10.82 -0.02 -14.65
N ILE A 175 10.19 0.97 -15.28
CA ILE A 175 9.09 1.73 -14.70
C ILE A 175 7.92 1.72 -15.68
N GLU A 176 6.77 1.20 -15.27
CA GLU A 176 5.55 1.29 -16.08
C GLU A 176 4.47 2.08 -15.35
N GLY A 177 3.60 2.74 -16.12
CA GLY A 177 2.50 3.52 -15.58
C GLY A 177 1.27 3.49 -16.47
N ASP A 178 0.10 3.30 -15.84
CA ASP A 178 -1.20 3.28 -16.50
C ASP A 178 -2.32 3.64 -15.49
N GLY A 179 -3.49 4.05 -16.01
CA GLY A 179 -4.67 4.45 -15.24
C GLY A 179 -5.73 3.34 -15.13
N VAL A 180 -6.17 3.05 -13.90
CA VAL A 180 -7.30 2.13 -13.66
C VAL A 180 -8.55 2.89 -13.28
N PHE A 181 -9.55 2.84 -14.14
CA PHE A 181 -10.87 3.40 -13.85
C PHE A 181 -11.73 2.48 -12.98
N VAL A 182 -12.35 3.02 -11.93
CA VAL A 182 -13.31 2.30 -11.08
C VAL A 182 -14.60 3.10 -10.92
N GLY A 183 -15.73 2.42 -10.70
CA GLY A 183 -17.03 3.09 -10.51
C GLY A 183 -17.11 3.84 -9.18
N GLY A 184 -17.45 5.12 -9.24
CA GLY A 184 -17.73 5.97 -8.07
C GLY A 184 -19.18 5.87 -7.63
N LYS A 185 -19.43 6.09 -6.33
CA LYS A 185 -20.81 6.16 -5.79
C LYS A 185 -21.62 7.35 -6.31
N ASP A 186 -20.94 8.37 -6.83
CA ASP A 186 -21.54 9.54 -7.47
C ASP A 186 -21.91 9.29 -8.95
N GLY A 187 -21.79 8.05 -9.43
CA GLY A 187 -22.04 7.69 -10.82
C GLY A 187 -20.89 8.02 -11.78
N THR A 188 -19.84 8.69 -11.30
CA THR A 188 -18.66 9.02 -12.13
C THR A 188 -17.56 7.98 -11.95
N ASN A 189 -16.84 7.68 -13.02
CA ASN A 189 -15.65 6.85 -12.92
C ASN A 189 -14.51 7.65 -12.27
N LYS A 190 -13.81 7.03 -11.33
CA LYS A 190 -12.60 7.57 -10.71
C LYS A 190 -11.39 6.84 -11.28
N GLU A 191 -10.37 7.59 -11.67
CA GLU A 191 -9.09 7.05 -12.14
C GLU A 191 -8.14 6.88 -10.95
N LEU A 192 -7.60 5.67 -10.80
CA LEU A 192 -6.45 5.38 -9.95
C LEU A 192 -5.20 5.37 -10.82
N ALA A 193 -4.24 6.23 -10.52
CA ALA A 193 -2.93 6.13 -11.15
C ALA A 193 -2.21 4.91 -10.58
N HIS A 194 -1.66 4.07 -11.45
CA HIS A 194 -0.94 2.87 -11.07
C HIS A 194 0.43 2.88 -11.72
N PHE A 195 1.48 2.85 -10.91
CA PHE A 195 2.87 2.74 -11.36
C PHE A 195 3.52 1.51 -10.76
N ILE A 196 4.47 0.95 -11.50
CA ILE A 196 5.29 -0.16 -11.04
C ILE A 196 6.76 0.15 -11.29
N VAL A 197 7.62 -0.38 -10.43
CA VAL A 197 9.09 -0.32 -10.55
C VAL A 197 9.64 -1.71 -10.33
N HIS A 198 10.51 -2.21 -11.19
CA HIS A 198 11.16 -3.52 -11.02
C HIS A 198 12.55 -3.58 -11.67
N GLU A 199 13.37 -4.53 -11.24
CA GLU A 199 14.77 -4.73 -11.67
C GLU A 199 14.90 -5.75 -12.82
N GLY A 200 13.87 -5.85 -13.68
CA GLY A 200 13.80 -6.84 -14.76
C GLY A 200 13.04 -8.11 -14.38
N ILE A 201 13.31 -9.21 -15.10
CA ILE A 201 12.65 -10.51 -14.91
C ILE A 201 13.65 -11.53 -14.39
N GLU A 202 13.28 -12.23 -13.33
CA GLU A 202 13.90 -13.48 -12.90
C GLU A 202 13.08 -14.68 -13.40
N THR A 203 13.78 -15.76 -13.76
CA THR A 203 13.14 -16.99 -14.21
C THR A 203 13.38 -18.07 -13.16
N ASN A 204 12.29 -18.61 -12.60
CA ASN A 204 12.30 -19.76 -11.71
C ASN A 204 11.62 -20.94 -12.42
N GLY A 205 12.42 -21.82 -13.02
CA GLY A 205 11.93 -22.88 -13.91
C GLY A 205 11.22 -22.30 -15.14
N GLN A 206 9.94 -22.64 -15.33
CA GLN A 206 9.12 -22.07 -16.41
C GLN A 206 8.48 -20.72 -16.04
N ARG A 207 8.53 -20.31 -14.77
CA ARG A 207 7.83 -19.12 -14.29
C ARG A 207 8.74 -17.90 -14.36
N LYS A 208 8.30 -16.89 -15.12
CA LYS A 208 8.93 -15.56 -15.16
C LYS A 208 8.27 -14.65 -14.12
N MET A 209 9.08 -13.99 -13.29
CA MET A 209 8.62 -13.05 -12.27
C MET A 209 9.41 -11.75 -12.33
N ALA A 210 8.78 -10.62 -12.02
CA ALA A 210 9.47 -9.35 -11.94
C ALA A 210 10.29 -9.28 -10.65
N LYS A 211 11.60 -9.05 -10.79
CA LYS A 211 12.53 -8.97 -9.67
C LYS A 211 12.33 -7.66 -8.91
N ASN A 212 12.24 -7.72 -7.58
CA ASN A 212 12.06 -6.56 -6.69
C ASN A 212 10.93 -5.62 -7.13
N LEU A 213 9.80 -6.21 -7.57
CA LEU A 213 8.63 -5.46 -8.02
C LEU A 213 8.00 -4.65 -6.88
N LYS A 214 7.90 -3.33 -7.10
CA LYS A 214 7.19 -2.39 -6.23
C LYS A 214 6.05 -1.74 -7.00
N GLN A 215 4.88 -1.64 -6.38
CA GLN A 215 3.68 -1.02 -6.97
C GLN A 215 3.26 0.23 -6.17
N PHE A 216 2.71 1.20 -6.88
CA PHE A 216 2.22 2.47 -6.35
C PHE A 216 0.86 2.76 -6.95
N VAL A 217 -0.15 2.92 -6.10
CA VAL A 217 -1.51 3.21 -6.54
C VAL A 217 -2.05 4.36 -5.71
N GLY A 218 -2.73 5.31 -6.34
CA GLY A 218 -3.31 6.43 -5.62
C GLY A 218 -4.34 7.22 -6.41
N LEU A 219 -5.11 8.03 -5.70
CA LEU A 219 -5.93 9.07 -6.31
C LEU A 219 -5.06 10.28 -6.60
N GLY A 220 -5.10 10.74 -7.85
CA GLY A 220 -4.27 11.85 -8.30
C GLY A 220 -2.91 11.37 -8.83
N HIS A 221 -2.72 11.62 -10.12
CA HIS A 221 -1.53 11.20 -10.86
C HIS A 221 -0.24 11.77 -10.25
N GLN A 222 -0.16 13.09 -10.02
CA GLN A 222 1.05 13.74 -9.51
C GLN A 222 1.42 13.26 -8.10
N LYS A 223 0.44 13.14 -7.20
CA LYS A 223 0.67 12.62 -5.85
C LYS A 223 1.26 11.21 -5.88
N THR A 224 0.71 10.35 -6.72
CA THR A 224 1.21 8.98 -6.90
C THR A 224 2.62 8.97 -7.49
N LEU A 225 2.89 9.85 -8.46
CA LEU A 225 4.22 10.02 -9.05
C LEU A 225 5.26 10.47 -8.01
N ASN A 226 4.90 11.37 -7.08
CA ASN A 226 5.78 11.79 -5.99
C ASN A 226 6.15 10.61 -5.07
N HIS A 227 5.22 9.67 -4.82
CA HIS A 227 5.54 8.44 -4.07
C HIS A 227 6.54 7.56 -4.82
N VAL A 228 6.42 7.45 -6.15
CA VAL A 228 7.41 6.74 -6.99
C VAL A 228 8.77 7.43 -6.90
N GLU A 229 8.81 8.75 -7.03
CA GLU A 229 10.04 9.55 -6.96
C GLU A 229 10.75 9.35 -5.62
N ASN A 230 10.01 9.46 -4.51
CA ASN A 230 10.55 9.26 -3.17
C ASN A 230 11.11 7.84 -3.00
N TYR A 231 10.42 6.83 -3.53
CA TYR A 231 10.93 5.46 -3.51
C TYR A 231 12.22 5.31 -4.32
N LEU A 232 12.30 5.88 -5.52
CA LEU A 232 13.50 5.83 -6.36
C LEU A 232 14.69 6.45 -5.63
N TYR A 233 14.53 7.68 -5.11
CA TYR A 233 15.54 8.39 -4.34
C TYR A 233 16.05 7.57 -3.14
N ARG A 234 15.14 6.97 -2.38
CA ARG A 234 15.49 6.23 -1.16
C ARG A 234 16.06 4.84 -1.38
N THR A 235 15.91 4.30 -2.59
CA THR A 235 16.27 2.92 -2.88
C THR A 235 17.53 2.84 -3.73
N TYR A 236 17.66 3.67 -4.76
CA TYR A 236 18.64 3.48 -5.81
C TYR A 236 19.61 4.65 -6.00
N ASP A 237 20.87 4.30 -6.31
CA ASP A 237 21.82 5.19 -6.97
C ASP A 237 21.71 4.97 -8.49
N LEU A 238 21.04 5.89 -9.18
CA LEU A 238 20.66 5.75 -10.59
C LEU A 238 21.68 6.29 -11.59
N LYS A 239 22.81 6.85 -11.13
CA LYS A 239 23.79 7.56 -11.99
C LYS A 239 24.28 6.69 -13.16
N ASN A 240 24.50 5.40 -12.91
CA ASN A 240 24.98 4.44 -13.89
C ASN A 240 23.89 3.49 -14.43
N THR A 241 22.62 3.79 -14.16
CA THR A 241 21.48 2.94 -14.51
C THR A 241 20.81 3.39 -15.81
N VAL A 242 20.45 2.43 -16.67
CA VAL A 242 19.57 2.66 -17.81
C VAL A 242 18.12 2.46 -17.37
N ILE A 243 17.32 3.52 -17.46
CA ILE A 243 15.90 3.46 -17.12
C ILE A 243 15.10 3.13 -18.37
N VAL A 244 14.27 2.09 -18.28
CA VAL A 244 13.33 1.69 -19.32
C VAL A 244 11.93 2.01 -18.84
N THR A 245 11.19 2.86 -19.55
CA THR A 245 9.81 3.18 -19.17
C THR A 245 8.78 2.77 -20.21
N ASN A 246 7.59 2.35 -19.76
CA ASN A 246 6.48 1.93 -20.62
C ASN A 246 5.14 2.51 -20.17
N SER A 247 4.31 2.90 -21.13
CA SER A 247 2.96 3.42 -20.85
C SER A 247 2.11 3.54 -22.12
N ASP A 248 0.83 3.85 -21.95
CA ASP A 248 -0.12 4.09 -23.04
C ASP A 248 0.06 5.43 -23.79
N GLY A 249 0.88 6.35 -23.26
CA GLY A 249 1.08 7.69 -23.83
C GLY A 249 -0.10 8.65 -23.60
N GLY A 250 -1.01 8.29 -22.70
CA GLY A 250 -2.19 9.06 -22.31
C GLY A 250 -1.84 10.31 -21.49
N LYS A 251 -2.88 11.03 -21.06
CA LYS A 251 -2.71 12.23 -20.22
C LYS A 251 -2.06 11.81 -18.89
N GLY A 252 -0.89 12.36 -18.59
CA GLY A 252 -0.10 11.99 -17.41
C GLY A 252 0.94 10.92 -17.72
N TYR A 253 0.70 9.98 -18.62
CA TYR A 253 1.63 8.87 -18.91
C TYR A 253 2.47 9.13 -20.17
N SER A 254 2.98 10.35 -20.33
CA SER A 254 3.81 10.71 -21.48
C SER A 254 5.29 10.48 -21.19
N GLN A 255 6.11 10.33 -22.24
CA GLN A 255 7.58 10.30 -22.10
C GLN A 255 8.11 11.47 -21.27
N LYS A 256 7.53 12.67 -21.43
CA LYS A 256 7.91 13.87 -20.69
C LYS A 256 7.70 13.70 -19.19
N THR A 257 6.58 13.09 -18.79
CA THR A 257 6.26 12.84 -17.37
C THR A 257 7.25 11.87 -16.74
N PHE A 258 7.56 10.77 -17.43
CA PHE A 258 8.58 9.85 -16.94
C PHE A 258 9.95 10.54 -16.90
N LYS A 259 10.30 11.34 -17.90
CA LYS A 259 11.58 12.06 -17.90
C LYS A 259 11.69 13.04 -16.73
N SER A 260 10.61 13.70 -16.31
CA SER A 260 10.64 14.59 -15.14
C SER A 260 10.79 13.87 -13.80
N LEU A 261 10.54 12.56 -13.76
CA LEU A 261 10.75 11.73 -12.57
C LEU A 261 12.24 11.36 -12.36
N LEU A 262 13.03 11.37 -13.43
CA LEU A 262 14.36 10.79 -13.42
C LEU A 262 15.41 11.82 -13.01
N PRO A 263 16.36 11.42 -12.14
CA PRO A 263 17.54 12.23 -11.81
C PRO A 263 18.57 12.17 -12.94
N VAL A 264 19.83 12.38 -12.57
CA VAL A 264 20.97 11.94 -13.39
C VAL A 264 20.93 10.42 -13.54
N VAL A 265 20.81 9.97 -14.79
CA VAL A 265 20.78 8.56 -15.18
C VAL A 265 21.72 8.32 -16.36
N LYS A 266 22.21 7.08 -16.54
CA LYS A 266 23.07 6.71 -17.68
C LYS A 266 22.32 6.81 -19.01
N GLY A 267 21.04 6.48 -19.01
CA GLY A 267 20.20 6.55 -20.20
C GLY A 267 18.72 6.36 -19.87
N HIS A 268 17.86 6.82 -20.78
CA HIS A 268 16.41 6.66 -20.67
C HIS A 268 15.81 6.23 -22.01
N GLU A 269 15.17 5.06 -22.01
CA GLU A 269 14.44 4.53 -23.16
C GLU A 269 12.96 4.39 -22.85
N HIS A 270 12.12 5.08 -23.63
CA HIS A 270 10.67 5.06 -23.45
C HIS A 270 9.98 4.21 -24.53
N PHE A 271 9.05 3.37 -24.10
CA PHE A 271 8.25 2.48 -24.94
C PHE A 271 6.78 2.87 -24.85
N LEU A 272 6.13 2.84 -26.00
CA LEU A 272 4.68 2.82 -26.05
C LEU A 272 4.18 1.40 -25.84
N ASP A 273 3.17 1.22 -25.00
CA ASP A 273 2.59 -0.08 -24.75
C ASP A 273 2.01 -0.68 -26.04
N ARG A 274 2.44 -1.92 -26.32
CA ARG A 274 2.04 -2.70 -27.49
C ARG A 274 0.55 -3.01 -27.50
N TYR A 275 -0.07 -3.21 -26.34
CA TYR A 275 -1.51 -3.43 -26.26
C TYR A 275 -2.29 -2.24 -26.83
N HIS A 276 -1.88 -1.01 -26.50
CA HIS A 276 -2.55 0.19 -26.99
C HIS A 276 -2.37 0.41 -28.49
N ILE A 277 -1.24 -0.03 -29.06
CA ILE A 277 -1.04 0.00 -30.51
C ILE A 277 -2.03 -0.96 -31.18
N SER A 278 -2.11 -2.21 -30.72
CA SER A 278 -3.06 -3.21 -31.24
C SER A 278 -4.50 -2.71 -31.14
N LEU A 279 -4.89 -2.17 -29.99
CA LEU A 279 -6.22 -1.59 -29.78
C LEU A 279 -6.51 -0.45 -30.77
N LYS A 280 -5.51 0.40 -31.08
CA LYS A 280 -5.70 1.48 -32.06
C LYS A 280 -5.79 0.97 -33.50
N LEU A 281 -5.14 -0.14 -33.82
CA LEU A 281 -5.31 -0.80 -35.11
C LEU A 281 -6.73 -1.37 -35.22
N GLU A 282 -7.18 -2.14 -34.23
CA GLU A 282 -8.54 -2.71 -34.20
C GLU A 282 -9.63 -1.62 -34.27
N GLN A 283 -9.42 -0.47 -33.62
CA GLN A 283 -10.38 0.65 -33.62
C GLN A 283 -10.44 1.46 -34.93
N ARG A 284 -9.43 1.36 -35.80
CA ARG A 284 -9.25 2.33 -36.91
C ARG A 284 -8.99 1.68 -38.27
N VAL A 285 -8.53 0.44 -38.29
CA VAL A 285 -8.34 -0.34 -39.50
C VAL A 285 -9.66 -1.07 -39.76
N PHE A 286 -10.44 -0.55 -40.71
CA PHE A 286 -11.76 -1.11 -41.07
C PHE A 286 -11.67 -2.25 -42.10
N VAL A 287 -10.45 -2.61 -42.52
CA VAL A 287 -10.15 -3.79 -43.38
C VAL A 287 -9.35 -4.79 -42.52
N PRO A 288 -10.01 -5.77 -41.89
CA PRO A 288 -9.39 -6.63 -40.87
C PRO A 288 -8.11 -7.34 -41.33
N GLU A 289 -8.03 -7.71 -42.61
CA GLU A 289 -6.88 -8.39 -43.22
C GLU A 289 -5.60 -7.54 -43.12
N LEU A 290 -5.74 -6.22 -43.22
CA LEU A 290 -4.62 -5.28 -43.13
C LEU A 290 -4.05 -5.15 -41.71
N ILE A 291 -4.78 -5.55 -40.66
CA ILE A 291 -4.27 -5.47 -39.28
C ILE A 291 -2.96 -6.25 -39.14
N SER A 292 -2.89 -7.45 -39.71
CA SER A 292 -1.69 -8.29 -39.72
C SER A 292 -0.52 -7.62 -40.45
N VAL A 293 -0.80 -6.94 -41.57
CA VAL A 293 0.18 -6.18 -42.36
C VAL A 293 0.74 -5.01 -41.54
N PHE A 294 -0.12 -4.25 -40.86
CA PHE A 294 0.30 -3.19 -39.95
C PHE A 294 1.16 -3.72 -38.80
N GLN A 295 0.76 -4.82 -38.16
CA GLN A 295 1.51 -5.44 -37.08
C GLN A 295 2.91 -5.87 -37.54
N ASN A 296 3.02 -6.49 -38.73
CA ASN A 296 4.29 -6.88 -39.31
C ASN A 296 5.19 -5.67 -39.61
N ALA A 297 4.65 -4.63 -40.25
CA ALA A 297 5.38 -3.40 -40.54
C ALA A 297 5.93 -2.73 -39.25
N ILE A 298 5.11 -2.70 -38.19
CA ILE A 298 5.48 -2.15 -36.88
C ILE A 298 6.52 -3.02 -36.17
N ASN A 299 6.39 -4.34 -36.23
CA ASN A 299 7.33 -5.29 -35.62
C ASN A 299 8.71 -5.26 -36.28
N ASN A 300 8.75 -5.06 -37.60
CA ASN A 300 9.98 -4.92 -38.37
C ASN A 300 10.50 -3.47 -38.40
N TYR A 301 9.77 -2.53 -37.80
CA TYR A 301 10.09 -1.10 -37.81
C TYR A 301 10.31 -0.52 -39.22
N SER A 302 9.54 -1.01 -40.19
CA SER A 302 9.65 -0.67 -41.62
C SER A 302 8.71 0.49 -41.96
N THR A 303 9.28 1.67 -42.22
CA THR A 303 8.51 2.85 -42.66
C THR A 303 7.89 2.65 -44.04
N ARG A 304 8.58 1.91 -44.92
CA ARG A 304 8.11 1.60 -46.28
C ARG A 304 6.86 0.73 -46.24
N ASP A 305 6.90 -0.38 -45.50
CA ASP A 305 5.78 -1.30 -45.43
C ASP A 305 4.60 -0.68 -44.67
N LEU A 306 4.89 0.15 -43.67
CA LEU A 306 3.85 0.93 -42.98
C LEU A 306 3.15 1.91 -43.93
N GLN A 307 3.91 2.62 -44.77
CA GLN A 307 3.34 3.55 -45.74
C GLN A 307 2.46 2.80 -46.75
N CYS A 308 2.93 1.67 -47.27
CA CYS A 308 2.14 0.82 -48.17
C CYS A 308 0.84 0.32 -47.53
N ALA A 309 0.86 -0.08 -46.26
CA ALA A 309 -0.34 -0.47 -45.52
C ALA A 309 -1.31 0.69 -45.33
N LEU A 310 -0.81 1.90 -45.04
CA LEU A 310 -1.64 3.12 -44.95
C LEU A 310 -2.27 3.49 -46.29
N ASP A 311 -1.52 3.41 -47.38
CA ASP A 311 -2.00 3.76 -48.73
C ASP A 311 -3.05 2.74 -49.21
N THR A 312 -2.86 1.46 -48.88
CA THR A 312 -3.83 0.40 -49.17
C THR A 312 -5.10 0.58 -48.34
N LEU A 313 -4.98 0.95 -47.06
CA LEU A 313 -6.16 1.28 -46.24
C LEU A 313 -6.88 2.52 -46.77
N GLU A 314 -6.14 3.52 -47.24
CA GLU A 314 -6.70 4.76 -47.84
C GLU A 314 -7.44 4.48 -49.16
N SER A 315 -7.00 3.51 -49.97
CA SER A 315 -7.70 3.13 -51.20
C SER A 315 -9.05 2.44 -50.97
N HIS A 316 -9.27 1.88 -49.78
CA HIS A 316 -10.52 1.23 -49.38
C HIS A 316 -11.50 2.20 -48.69
N VAL A 317 -11.18 3.50 -48.64
CA VAL A 317 -12.05 4.51 -48.04
C VAL A 317 -13.25 4.79 -48.95
N GLU A 318 -14.45 4.56 -48.42
CA GLU A 318 -15.72 4.85 -49.09
C GLU A 318 -16.49 5.99 -48.40
N THR A 319 -16.21 6.23 -47.11
CA THR A 319 -16.93 7.20 -46.27
C THR A 319 -16.01 8.24 -45.63
N LYS A 320 -16.55 9.42 -45.30
CA LYS A 320 -15.85 10.48 -44.55
C LYS A 320 -15.39 10.02 -43.16
N GLU A 321 -16.12 9.08 -42.56
CA GLU A 321 -15.75 8.50 -41.26
C GLU A 321 -14.48 7.65 -41.40
N GLN A 322 -14.43 6.74 -42.38
CA GLN A 322 -13.23 5.94 -42.69
C GLN A 322 -12.03 6.83 -43.02
N GLU A 323 -12.20 7.89 -43.81
CA GLU A 323 -11.15 8.88 -44.08
C GLU A 323 -10.60 9.49 -42.78
N THR A 324 -11.49 9.80 -41.84
CA THR A 324 -11.12 10.31 -40.51
C THR A 324 -10.35 9.26 -39.70
N HIS A 325 -10.72 7.99 -39.77
CA HIS A 325 -9.97 6.90 -39.11
C HIS A 325 -8.55 6.77 -39.65
N VAL A 326 -8.36 6.80 -40.99
CA VAL A 326 -7.03 6.76 -41.62
C VAL A 326 -6.18 7.94 -41.17
N LYS A 327 -6.71 9.17 -41.25
CA LYS A 327 -6.00 10.39 -40.80
C LYS A 327 -5.57 10.29 -39.33
N LYS A 328 -6.47 9.85 -38.45
CA LYS A 328 -6.18 9.67 -37.02
C LYS A 328 -5.13 8.59 -36.78
N LEU A 329 -5.18 7.48 -37.50
CA LEU A 329 -4.20 6.39 -37.40
C LEU A 329 -2.81 6.84 -37.86
N ARG A 330 -2.71 7.43 -39.05
CA ARG A 330 -1.49 8.00 -39.62
C ARG A 330 -0.83 8.99 -38.66
N ALA A 331 -1.62 9.93 -38.12
CA ALA A 331 -1.12 10.91 -37.14
C ALA A 331 -0.61 10.26 -35.83
N TYR A 332 -1.32 9.25 -35.33
CA TYR A 332 -0.94 8.52 -34.12
C TYR A 332 0.38 7.76 -34.30
N LEU A 333 0.51 6.98 -35.38
CA LEU A 333 1.71 6.21 -35.67
C LEU A 333 2.90 7.13 -35.91
N ARG A 334 2.73 8.21 -36.69
CA ARG A 334 3.80 9.19 -36.95
C ARG A 334 4.33 9.82 -35.67
N ARG A 335 3.43 10.29 -34.80
CA ARG A 335 3.79 10.94 -33.53
C ARG A 335 4.56 10.00 -32.60
N ASN A 336 4.18 8.72 -32.60
CA ASN A 336 4.73 7.73 -31.68
C ASN A 336 5.83 6.86 -32.29
N TRP A 337 6.19 7.04 -33.56
CA TRP A 337 7.05 6.12 -34.29
C TRP A 337 8.36 5.82 -33.54
N LYS A 338 9.04 6.85 -33.05
CA LYS A 338 10.28 6.72 -32.28
C LYS A 338 10.16 5.81 -31.05
N ILE A 339 9.03 5.90 -30.33
CA ILE A 339 8.81 5.15 -29.07
C ILE A 339 8.14 3.78 -29.31
N ILE A 340 7.64 3.52 -30.52
CA ILE A 340 7.14 2.21 -30.95
C ILE A 340 8.28 1.24 -31.27
N LYS A 341 9.47 1.77 -31.57
CA LYS A 341 10.67 1.01 -31.95
C LYS A 341 10.84 -0.25 -31.08
N PRO A 342 10.82 -1.46 -31.67
CA PRO A 342 10.95 -2.72 -30.95
C PRO A 342 12.22 -2.78 -30.10
N TYR A 343 12.14 -3.49 -28.97
CA TYR A 343 13.25 -3.63 -28.02
C TYR A 343 14.53 -4.15 -28.69
N HIS A 344 14.43 -5.21 -29.50
CA HIS A 344 15.56 -5.86 -30.17
C HIS A 344 16.27 -4.98 -31.22
N LEU A 345 15.68 -3.85 -31.62
CA LEU A 345 16.30 -2.88 -32.53
C LEU A 345 16.90 -1.67 -31.80
N ARG A 346 16.79 -1.62 -30.47
CA ARG A 346 17.37 -0.55 -29.65
C ARG A 346 18.75 -0.96 -29.14
N GLU A 347 19.57 0.04 -28.81
CA GLU A 347 20.90 -0.13 -28.21
C GLU A 347 20.80 -0.49 -26.72
N LEU A 348 19.92 -1.44 -26.38
CA LEU A 348 19.73 -1.96 -25.03
C LEU A 348 20.41 -3.32 -24.96
N SER A 349 21.25 -3.54 -23.96
CA SER A 349 21.96 -4.82 -23.81
C SER A 349 21.04 -5.89 -23.23
N GLY A 350 21.05 -7.09 -23.81
CA GLY A 350 20.35 -8.26 -23.30
C GLY A 350 18.97 -8.51 -23.91
N GLU A 351 18.28 -9.53 -23.42
CA GLU A 351 16.90 -9.85 -23.84
C GLU A 351 15.87 -8.90 -23.21
N LYS A 352 14.68 -8.78 -23.81
CA LYS A 352 13.57 -7.97 -23.27
C LYS A 352 13.15 -8.47 -21.88
N GLN A 353 13.57 -7.79 -20.81
CA GLN A 353 13.26 -8.18 -19.43
C GLN A 353 12.02 -7.47 -18.85
N GLY A 354 10.85 -7.72 -19.42
CA GLY A 354 9.58 -7.52 -18.69
C GLY A 354 8.80 -6.24 -18.91
N ILE A 355 8.91 -5.62 -20.09
CA ILE A 355 8.00 -4.55 -20.50
C ILE A 355 6.62 -5.13 -20.89
N GLY A 356 5.55 -4.56 -20.33
CA GLY A 356 4.16 -4.87 -20.62
C GLY A 356 3.50 -5.77 -19.57
N ILE A 357 3.97 -5.72 -18.32
CA ILE A 357 3.41 -6.55 -17.24
C ILE A 357 2.23 -5.89 -16.51
N MET A 358 1.96 -4.60 -16.77
CA MET A 358 0.93 -3.80 -16.12
C MET A 358 -0.46 -4.43 -16.13
N GLU A 359 -0.91 -4.97 -17.27
CA GLU A 359 -2.24 -5.57 -17.40
C GLU A 359 -2.45 -6.73 -16.41
N SER A 360 -1.41 -7.56 -16.20
CA SER A 360 -1.46 -8.64 -15.22
C SER A 360 -1.52 -8.13 -13.78
N LEU A 361 -0.89 -6.99 -13.51
CA LEU A 361 -0.82 -6.38 -12.18
C LEU A 361 -2.08 -5.59 -11.85
N HIS A 362 -2.79 -5.03 -12.85
CA HIS A 362 -4.11 -4.45 -12.66
C HIS A 362 -5.12 -5.42 -12.08
N ARG A 363 -4.95 -6.73 -12.28
CA ARG A 363 -5.87 -7.77 -11.77
C ARG A 363 -6.10 -7.69 -10.27
N ILE A 364 -5.09 -7.27 -9.49
CA ILE A 364 -5.24 -7.13 -8.03
C ILE A 364 -6.31 -6.08 -7.69
N LEU A 365 -6.33 -4.98 -8.44
CA LEU A 365 -7.30 -3.90 -8.29
C LEU A 365 -8.63 -4.29 -8.94
N THR A 366 -8.60 -4.78 -10.19
CA THR A 366 -9.84 -5.02 -10.93
C THR A 366 -10.69 -6.14 -10.32
N PHE A 367 -10.09 -7.23 -9.82
CA PHE A 367 -10.85 -8.29 -9.15
C PHE A 367 -11.54 -7.80 -7.87
N ARG A 368 -10.85 -6.97 -7.07
CA ARG A 368 -11.45 -6.46 -5.85
C ARG A 368 -12.39 -5.29 -6.11
N MET A 369 -12.09 -4.42 -7.07
CA MET A 369 -12.67 -3.07 -7.16
C MET A 369 -13.61 -2.86 -8.35
N LYS A 370 -13.56 -3.71 -9.39
CA LYS A 370 -14.50 -3.67 -10.52
C LYS A 370 -15.59 -4.75 -10.40
N ARG A 371 -16.67 -4.54 -11.19
CA ARG A 371 -17.81 -5.45 -11.39
C ARG A 371 -18.61 -5.72 -10.10
N ASN A 372 -19.69 -6.51 -10.21
CA ASN A 372 -20.55 -6.95 -9.10
C ASN A 372 -21.10 -5.78 -8.24
N SER A 373 -21.57 -4.71 -8.90
CA SER A 373 -22.17 -3.53 -8.27
C SER A 373 -21.28 -2.87 -7.19
N LYS A 374 -19.96 -2.95 -7.37
CA LYS A 374 -18.99 -2.31 -6.49
C LYS A 374 -18.80 -0.85 -6.90
N TYR A 375 -19.16 0.04 -5.99
CA TYR A 375 -19.00 1.49 -6.14
C TYR A 375 -18.23 2.05 -4.96
N TRP A 376 -17.30 2.95 -5.25
CA TRP A 376 -16.34 3.44 -4.27
C TRP A 376 -16.59 4.91 -3.91
N GLY A 377 -16.34 5.23 -2.64
CA GLY A 377 -16.39 6.58 -2.09
C GLY A 377 -15.08 6.88 -1.37
N LYS A 378 -15.16 7.44 -0.15
CA LYS A 378 -13.97 7.81 0.65
C LYS A 378 -12.94 6.68 0.82
N GLY A 379 -13.38 5.45 1.07
CA GLY A 379 -12.47 4.30 1.23
C GLY A 379 -11.85 3.75 -0.06
N LEU A 380 -11.94 4.46 -1.19
CA LEU A 380 -11.37 4.03 -2.48
C LEU A 380 -9.84 3.89 -2.41
N GLU A 381 -9.18 4.96 -2.03
CA GLU A 381 -7.71 5.05 -1.98
C GLU A 381 -7.16 4.11 -0.89
N ALA A 382 -7.81 4.07 0.27
CA ALA A 382 -7.48 3.15 1.36
C ALA A 382 -7.47 1.67 0.93
N MET A 383 -8.48 1.24 0.17
CA MET A 383 -8.52 -0.12 -0.37
C MET A 383 -7.39 -0.37 -1.38
N ALA A 384 -7.13 0.58 -2.27
CA ALA A 384 -6.06 0.46 -3.24
C ALA A 384 -4.70 0.31 -2.52
N TRP A 385 -4.46 1.06 -1.45
CA TRP A 385 -3.26 0.94 -0.64
C TRP A 385 -3.18 -0.39 0.08
N LEU A 386 -4.25 -0.90 0.71
CA LEU A 386 -4.24 -2.24 1.32
C LEU A 386 -3.81 -3.33 0.33
N LEU A 387 -4.38 -3.33 -0.88
CA LEU A 387 -4.04 -4.30 -1.93
C LEU A 387 -2.57 -4.17 -2.37
N THR A 388 -2.13 -2.94 -2.57
CA THR A 388 -0.79 -2.60 -3.06
C THR A 388 0.28 -2.92 -2.03
N THR A 389 0.08 -2.56 -0.76
CA THR A 389 1.03 -2.84 0.33
C THR A 389 1.05 -4.31 0.71
N LYS A 390 -0.06 -5.04 0.57
CA LYS A 390 -0.06 -6.50 0.67
C LYS A 390 0.82 -7.12 -0.41
N ARG A 391 0.71 -6.62 -1.64
CA ARG A 391 1.52 -7.10 -2.76
C ARG A 391 3.00 -6.74 -2.64
N ASN A 392 3.29 -5.56 -2.09
CA ASN A 392 4.64 -5.08 -1.81
C ASN A 392 5.28 -5.70 -0.55
N GLY A 393 4.54 -6.50 0.22
CA GLY A 393 5.03 -7.07 1.49
C GLY A 393 5.12 -6.10 2.67
N THR A 394 4.69 -4.84 2.52
CA THR A 394 4.82 -3.80 3.55
C THR A 394 3.56 -3.62 4.41
N LEU A 395 2.46 -4.30 4.10
CA LEU A 395 1.18 -4.14 4.82
C LEU A 395 1.33 -4.32 6.34
N LYS A 396 1.99 -5.40 6.77
CA LYS A 396 2.14 -5.71 8.20
C LYS A 396 2.91 -4.64 8.94
N GLU A 397 4.02 -4.17 8.38
CA GLU A 397 4.86 -3.14 8.99
C GLU A 397 4.13 -1.81 9.09
N ILE A 398 3.37 -1.46 8.03
CA ILE A 398 2.57 -0.24 8.03
C ILE A 398 1.43 -0.35 9.06
N PHE A 399 0.79 -1.51 9.16
CA PHE A 399 -0.33 -1.72 10.08
C PHE A 399 0.09 -1.64 11.55
N LEU A 400 1.31 -2.13 11.85
CA LEU A 400 1.94 -2.10 13.17
C LEU A 400 2.62 -0.78 13.51
N GLU A 401 2.66 0.17 12.57
CA GLU A 401 3.28 1.48 12.79
C GLU A 401 4.76 1.42 13.19
N LYS A 402 5.50 0.41 12.66
CA LYS A 402 6.89 0.15 13.05
C LYS A 402 7.81 1.37 12.88
N TRP A 403 7.52 2.26 11.94
CA TRP A 403 8.32 3.48 11.75
C TRP A 403 8.25 4.44 12.95
N LYS A 404 7.18 4.37 13.76
CA LYS A 404 7.05 5.15 14.99
C LYS A 404 7.94 4.62 16.12
N GLU A 405 8.33 3.34 16.09
CA GLU A 405 9.21 2.75 17.11
C GLU A 405 10.60 3.39 17.11
N ALA A 406 11.09 3.83 15.94
CA ALA A 406 12.37 4.53 15.80
C ALA A 406 12.39 5.84 16.61
N PHE A 407 11.28 6.59 16.63
CA PHE A 407 11.15 7.81 17.44
C PHE A 407 10.98 7.51 18.92
N ALA A 408 10.23 6.47 19.28
CA ALA A 408 10.05 6.10 20.68
C ALA A 408 11.38 5.71 21.35
N LEU A 409 12.35 5.19 20.60
CA LEU A 409 13.72 5.00 21.08
C LEU A 409 14.45 6.34 21.26
N ASP A 410 14.34 7.25 20.30
CA ASP A 410 14.98 8.57 20.35
C ASP A 410 14.43 9.43 21.49
N ASP A 411 13.12 9.50 21.67
CA ASP A 411 12.47 10.21 22.79
C ASP A 411 12.84 9.62 24.15
N ARG A 412 12.99 8.28 24.25
CA ARG A 412 13.46 7.63 25.48
C ARG A 412 14.94 7.94 25.73
N LEU A 413 15.78 7.90 24.71
CA LEU A 413 17.19 8.27 24.77
C LEU A 413 17.36 9.74 25.15
N VAL A 414 16.60 10.66 24.55
CA VAL A 414 16.59 12.09 24.89
C VAL A 414 16.07 12.29 26.33
N ALA A 415 15.08 11.53 26.79
CA ALA A 415 14.60 11.60 28.17
C ALA A 415 15.55 10.98 29.20
N GLU A 416 16.35 9.98 28.81
CA GLU A 416 17.41 9.38 29.64
C GLU A 416 18.69 10.23 29.66
N LEU A 417 19.10 10.77 28.51
CA LEU A 417 20.25 11.67 28.36
C LEU A 417 19.97 13.07 28.91
N GLY A 418 18.73 13.55 28.82
CA GLY A 418 18.28 14.79 29.48
C GLY A 418 18.27 14.70 31.01
N LYS A 419 18.42 13.48 31.57
CA LYS A 419 18.64 13.24 33.02
C LYS A 419 20.11 13.04 33.38
N CYS A 420 21.01 12.93 32.40
CA CYS A 420 22.44 13.02 32.65
C CYS A 420 22.83 14.50 32.66
N PRO A 421 23.43 15.05 33.73
CA PRO A 421 23.93 16.41 33.71
C PRO A 421 25.04 16.50 32.67
N ASN A 422 24.74 17.10 31.51
CA ASN A 422 25.74 17.49 30.52
C ASN A 422 26.55 18.67 31.09
N HIS A 423 27.58 18.39 31.88
CA HIS A 423 28.55 19.37 32.37
C HIS A 423 29.46 19.94 31.25
N PHE A 424 29.22 19.59 29.98
CA PHE A 424 30.08 20.00 28.87
C PHE A 424 29.64 21.31 28.19
N PHE A 425 28.43 21.80 28.44
CA PHE A 425 27.91 23.05 27.83
C PHE A 425 27.30 23.99 28.90
N GLU A 426 27.98 24.17 30.04
CA GLU A 426 27.50 25.10 31.08
C GLU A 426 27.77 26.59 30.80
N ASP A 427 28.57 26.93 29.79
CA ASP A 427 29.00 28.33 29.57
C ASP A 427 28.09 29.21 28.70
N GLU A 428 26.94 28.71 28.20
CA GLU A 428 26.03 29.54 27.37
C GLU A 428 24.59 29.62 27.89
N ARG A 429 24.35 29.37 29.18
CA ARG A 429 23.03 29.56 29.81
C ARG A 429 22.83 30.96 30.37
N GLN A 430 22.87 31.98 29.51
CA GLN A 430 22.18 33.25 29.77
C GLN A 430 21.52 33.79 28.51
N LYS A 431 20.37 33.19 28.18
CA LYS A 431 19.13 33.87 27.76
C LYS A 431 18.15 32.80 27.32
N VAL A 432 16.97 32.84 27.93
CA VAL A 432 15.63 32.60 27.39
C VAL A 432 14.79 32.00 28.53
N ASP A 433 14.23 32.90 29.33
CA ASP A 433 12.94 32.67 29.97
C ASP A 433 11.89 32.50 28.87
N ASN A 434 11.20 31.35 28.87
CA ASN A 434 9.81 31.12 28.50
C ASN A 434 9.62 29.64 28.13
N ILE A 435 9.22 28.83 29.12
CA ILE A 435 8.68 27.50 28.86
C ILE A 435 7.32 27.69 28.19
N LYS A 436 7.30 27.57 26.86
CA LYS A 436 6.09 27.35 26.08
C LYS A 436 5.92 25.86 25.83
N ASN A 437 4.69 25.39 26.06
CA ASN A 437 4.19 24.08 25.67
C ASN A 437 4.78 23.60 24.33
N TYR A 438 5.24 22.35 24.28
CA TYR A 438 5.63 21.67 23.06
C TYR A 438 4.39 21.44 22.17
N ALA A 439 3.98 22.48 21.46
CA ALA A 439 3.28 22.32 20.20
C ALA A 439 4.34 21.96 19.17
N ILE A 440 4.24 20.77 18.59
CA ILE A 440 5.04 20.34 17.44
C ILE A 440 4.74 21.35 16.32
N ASN A 441 5.66 22.29 16.11
CA ASN A 441 5.61 23.20 14.97
C ASN A 441 6.01 22.41 13.73
N TYR A 442 5.02 21.85 13.05
CA TYR A 442 5.11 21.52 11.63
C TYR A 442 5.42 22.83 10.88
N HIS A 443 6.69 23.12 10.63
CA HIS A 443 7.23 23.91 9.51
C HIS A 443 8.66 24.40 9.81
N LYS A 444 9.63 23.68 9.24
CA LYS A 444 10.80 24.26 8.55
C LYS A 444 11.41 23.16 7.67
N PRO A 445 11.62 23.40 6.36
CA PRO A 445 12.28 22.42 5.51
C PRO A 445 13.70 22.23 6.02
N SER A 446 14.02 21.01 6.44
CA SER A 446 15.35 20.65 6.92
C SER A 446 16.33 20.58 5.73
N LYS A 447 17.62 20.52 6.01
CA LYS A 447 18.76 20.37 5.07
C LYS A 447 18.54 19.40 3.89
N GLN A 448 17.61 18.46 3.99
CA GLN A 448 17.30 17.38 3.03
C GLN A 448 16.69 17.85 1.70
N THR A 449 15.98 19.00 1.65
CA THR A 449 15.52 19.54 0.35
C THR A 449 16.70 19.89 -0.56
N LYS A 450 17.85 20.25 0.02
CA LYS A 450 19.09 20.53 -0.71
C LYS A 450 19.70 19.24 -1.27
N GLU A 451 19.78 18.17 -0.48
CA GLU A 451 20.28 16.86 -0.92
C GLU A 451 19.44 16.24 -2.05
N ARG A 452 18.10 16.37 -2.00
CA ARG A 452 17.22 15.94 -3.11
C ARG A 452 17.42 16.79 -4.36
N LEU A 453 17.66 18.10 -4.23
CA LEU A 453 18.02 18.98 -5.36
C LEU A 453 19.41 18.65 -5.93
N ASP A 454 20.35 18.21 -5.10
CA ASP A 454 21.69 17.79 -5.51
C ASP A 454 21.67 16.43 -6.23
N TRP A 455 20.77 15.52 -5.83
CA TRP A 455 20.44 14.27 -6.56
C TRP A 455 19.95 14.56 -8.00
N TYR A 456 19.21 15.66 -8.19
CA TYR A 456 18.82 16.14 -9.53
C TYR A 456 19.96 16.80 -10.32
N LYS A 457 20.88 17.49 -9.63
CA LYS A 457 21.94 18.27 -10.28
C LYS A 457 23.19 17.46 -10.59
N GLY A 458 23.37 16.31 -9.94
CA GLY A 458 24.63 15.59 -9.96
C GLY A 458 25.67 16.39 -9.17
N ASN A 459 26.37 15.75 -8.24
CA ASN A 459 27.50 16.41 -7.60
C ASN A 459 28.56 16.72 -8.65
N GLU A 460 28.59 17.96 -9.14
CA GLU A 460 29.79 18.58 -9.68
C GLU A 460 30.81 18.65 -8.54
N ASN A 461 31.69 17.66 -8.49
CA ASN A 461 33.02 17.73 -7.91
C ASN A 461 33.92 16.77 -8.67
#